data_AF-S6WI20-F1
#
_entry.id   AF-S6WI20-F1
#
_cell.length_a   1.000
_cell.length_b   1.000
_cell.length_c   1.000
_cell.angle_alpha   90.00
_cell.angle_beta   90.00
_cell.angle_gamma   90.00
#
_symmetry.space_group_name_H-M   'P 1'
#
loop_
_entity.id
_entity.type
_entity.pdbx_description
1 polymer ?
#
loop_
_entity_poly.entity_id
_entity_poly.type
_entity_poly.pdbx_seq_one_letter_code
_entity_poly.pdbx_strand_id
1 'polypeptide(L)'
;RAYGGGANKCLQQAERLPLIRRASFHLECSFSELALVKLRLAELNGLVENEEFTANGVQMAIAIGPEHVDTLRRQLADLSRGRILLHKALTE
;
A
#
# COMPACT_ATOMS: atom_id res chain seq x y z
N ARG A 1 -28.55 27.47 -16.52
CA ARG A 1 -27.48 28.42 -16.11
C ARG A 1 -27.49 28.76 -14.60
N ALA A 2 -28.26 28.05 -13.75
CA ALA A 2 -28.31 28.30 -12.31
C ALA A 2 -27.50 27.28 -11.45
N TYR A 3 -27.21 26.09 -11.98
CA TYR A 3 -26.58 25.02 -11.20
C TYR A 3 -25.06 24.84 -11.43
N GLY A 4 -24.47 25.46 -12.47
CA GLY A 4 -23.04 25.31 -12.76
C GLY A 4 -22.12 26.32 -12.05
N GLY A 5 -22.64 27.50 -11.69
CA GLY A 5 -21.81 28.61 -11.20
C GLY A 5 -21.39 28.51 -9.74
N GLY A 6 -22.23 27.90 -8.88
CA GLY A 6 -21.95 27.78 -7.44
C GLY A 6 -20.96 26.65 -7.12
N ALA A 7 -21.14 25.47 -7.71
CA ALA A 7 -20.28 24.31 -7.46
C ALA A 7 -18.83 24.53 -7.93
N ASN A 8 -18.64 25.28 -9.02
CA ASN A 8 -17.30 25.55 -9.56
C ASN A 8 -16.46 26.43 -8.62
N LYS A 9 -17.07 27.36 -7.88
CA LYS A 9 -16.35 28.21 -6.92
C LYS A 9 -15.91 27.43 -5.67
N CYS A 10 -16.72 26.49 -5.18
CA CYS A 10 -16.35 25.67 -4.02
C CYS A 10 -15.20 24.69 -4.33
N LEU A 11 -15.18 24.10 -5.53
CA LEU A 11 -14.10 23.17 -5.94
C LEU A 11 -12.78 23.89 -6.23
N GLN A 12 -12.81 25.15 -6.66
CA GLN A 12 -11.60 25.96 -6.90
C GLN A 12 -10.88 26.38 -5.61
N GLN A 13 -11.62 26.48 -4.49
CA GLN A 13 -11.07 26.83 -3.17
C GLN A 13 -10.80 25.60 -2.29
N ALA A 14 -11.14 24.40 -2.74
CA ALA A 14 -10.90 23.16 -2.01
C ALA A 14 -9.44 22.71 -2.17
N GLU A 15 -8.85 22.27 -1.07
CA GLU A 15 -7.53 21.67 -1.04
C GLU A 15 -7.53 20.40 -1.92
N ARG A 16 -6.72 20.40 -2.99
CA ARG A 16 -6.64 19.26 -3.91
C ARG A 16 -5.77 18.18 -3.29
N LEU A 17 -6.41 17.16 -2.72
CA LEU A 17 -5.71 15.96 -2.28
C LEU A 17 -5.29 15.11 -3.50
N PRO A 18 -4.07 14.56 -3.52
CA PRO A 18 -3.64 13.67 -4.59
C PRO A 18 -4.51 12.39 -4.59
N LEU A 19 -5.04 12.05 -5.75
CA LEU A 19 -5.70 10.75 -5.97
C LEU A 19 -4.63 9.68 -6.11
N ILE A 20 -4.26 9.04 -5.00
CA ILE A 20 -3.28 7.96 -4.99
C ILE A 20 -3.96 6.67 -5.50
N ARG A 21 -3.67 6.29 -6.75
CA ARG A 21 -4.02 4.96 -7.25
C ARG A 21 -3.09 3.95 -6.62
N ARG A 22 -3.62 3.04 -5.81
CA ARG A 22 -2.86 1.94 -5.22
C ARG A 22 -3.13 0.65 -6.00
N ALA A 23 -2.11 -0.17 -6.14
CA ALA A 23 -2.23 -1.54 -6.62
C ALA A 23 -2.09 -2.50 -5.44
N SER A 24 -2.88 -3.58 -5.46
CA SER A 24 -2.88 -4.60 -4.41
C SER A 24 -1.81 -5.66 -4.65
N PHE A 25 -1.19 -6.10 -3.56
CA PHE A 25 -0.14 -7.11 -3.52
C PHE A 25 -0.32 -8.03 -2.32
N HIS A 26 0.29 -9.21 -2.40
CA HIS A 26 0.42 -10.17 -1.31
C HIS A 26 1.89 -10.44 -0.99
N LEU A 27 2.16 -10.69 0.28
CA LEU A 27 3.46 -11.12 0.79
C LEU A 27 3.28 -12.00 2.01
N GLU A 28 4.33 -12.76 2.34
CA GLU A 28 4.40 -13.55 3.57
C GLU A 28 5.65 -13.15 4.36
N CYS A 29 5.51 -13.02 5.68
CA CYS A 29 6.62 -12.69 6.57
C CYS A 29 6.49 -13.40 7.91
N SER A 30 7.62 -13.57 8.63
CA SER A 30 7.58 -14.09 10.00
C SER A 30 6.98 -13.07 10.98
N PHE A 31 6.55 -13.53 12.16
CA PHE A 31 6.04 -12.63 13.20
C PHE A 31 7.07 -11.59 13.65
N SER A 32 8.35 -11.94 13.65
CA SER A 32 9.45 -11.03 14.00
C SER A 32 9.67 -9.93 12.96
N GLU A 33 9.24 -10.16 11.72
CA GLU A 33 9.39 -9.20 10.61
C GLU A 33 8.17 -8.30 10.46
N LEU A 34 6.98 -8.74 10.90
CA LEU A 34 5.71 -8.05 10.70
C LEU A 34 5.74 -6.55 11.04
N ALA A 35 6.28 -6.20 12.21
CA ALA A 35 6.34 -4.81 12.65
C ALA A 35 7.19 -3.93 11.71
N LEU A 36 8.31 -4.47 11.21
CA LEU A 36 9.20 -3.76 10.29
C LEU A 36 8.61 -3.69 8.88
N VAL A 37 7.91 -4.74 8.43
CA VAL A 37 7.15 -4.73 7.17
C VAL A 37 6.10 -3.62 7.17
N LYS A 38 5.30 -3.52 8.24
CA LYS A 38 4.28 -2.46 8.39
C LYS A 38 4.89 -1.07 8.42
N LEU A 39 6.02 -0.90 9.11
CA LEU A 39 6.75 0.37 9.14
C LEU A 39 7.17 0.81 7.73
N ARG A 40 7.83 -0.08 6.97
CA ARG A 40 8.29 0.22 5.60
C ARG A 40 7.13 0.50 4.65
N LEU A 41 6.02 -0.21 4.80
CA LEU A 41 4.80 0.07 4.04
C LEU A 41 4.24 1.46 4.34
N ALA A 42 4.16 1.84 5.63
CA ALA A 42 3.62 3.13 6.06
C ALA A 42 4.49 4.30 5.60
N GLU A 43 5.82 4.18 5.64
CA GLU A 43 6.76 5.18 5.10
C GLU A 43 6.53 5.50 3.61
N LEU A 44 5.96 4.55 2.86
CA LEU A 44 5.66 4.66 1.44
C LEU A 44 4.17 4.95 1.15
N ASN A 45 3.41 5.40 2.16
CA ASN A 45 1.98 5.67 2.08
C ASN A 45 1.13 4.46 1.61
N GLY A 46 1.64 3.25 1.85
CA GLY A 46 0.93 2.00 1.63
C GLY A 46 -0.04 1.68 2.76
N LEU A 47 -0.97 0.75 2.49
CA LEU A 47 -2.02 0.32 3.39
C LEU A 47 -1.97 -1.19 3.56
N VAL A 48 -2.21 -1.66 4.77
CA VAL A 48 -2.50 -3.07 5.01
C VAL A 48 -3.99 -3.29 4.75
N GLU A 49 -4.32 -4.20 3.85
CA GLU A 49 -5.70 -4.54 3.49
C GLU A 49 -6.20 -5.75 4.31
N ASN A 50 -5.34 -6.74 4.54
CA ASN A 50 -5.66 -7.90 5.36
C ASN A 50 -4.40 -8.52 5.98
N GLU A 51 -4.58 -9.20 7.11
CA GLU A 51 -3.54 -9.95 7.81
C GLU A 51 -4.09 -11.29 8.26
N GLU A 52 -3.51 -12.37 7.76
CA GLU A 52 -3.85 -13.73 8.18
C GLU A 52 -2.68 -14.34 8.94
N PHE A 53 -2.93 -14.66 10.21
CA PHE A 53 -1.93 -15.27 11.10
C PHE A 53 -2.01 -16.79 10.95
N THR A 54 -0.94 -17.39 10.42
CA THR A 54 -0.81 -18.83 10.18
C THR A 54 0.10 -19.47 11.23
N ALA A 55 0.28 -20.79 11.17
CA ALA A 55 1.24 -21.47 12.06
C ALA A 55 2.71 -21.02 11.85
N ASN A 56 3.04 -20.50 10.66
CA ASN A 56 4.43 -20.25 10.25
C ASN A 56 4.77 -18.76 10.10
N GLY A 57 3.80 -17.86 10.28
CA GLY A 57 3.99 -16.43 10.10
C GLY A 57 2.68 -15.72 9.72
N VAL A 58 2.82 -14.61 9.00
CA VAL A 58 1.70 -13.76 8.60
C VAL A 58 1.67 -13.65 7.08
N GLN A 59 0.52 -13.95 6.50
CA GLN A 59 0.21 -13.61 5.12
C GLN A 59 -0.49 -12.25 5.11
N MET A 60 -0.01 -11.34 4.28
CA MET A 60 -0.52 -9.97 4.22
C MET A 60 -1.03 -9.64 2.83
N ALA A 61 -2.18 -8.98 2.78
CA ALA A 61 -2.61 -8.21 1.61
C ALA A 61 -2.31 -6.73 1.86
N ILE A 62 -1.72 -6.06 0.89
CA ILE A 62 -1.34 -4.65 0.99
C ILE A 62 -1.71 -3.89 -0.29
N ALA A 63 -1.94 -2.58 -0.15
CA ALA A 63 -2.12 -1.67 -1.27
C ALA A 63 -1.06 -0.57 -1.23
N ILE A 64 -0.35 -0.36 -2.34
CA ILE A 64 0.70 0.67 -2.43
C ILE A 64 0.67 1.36 -3.79
N GLY A 65 1.09 2.64 -3.84
CA GLY A 65 1.25 3.36 -5.10
C GLY A 65 2.28 2.67 -6.01
N PRO A 66 2.00 2.50 -7.32
CA PRO A 66 2.88 1.78 -8.25
C PRO A 66 4.30 2.35 -8.29
N GLU A 67 4.46 3.66 -8.07
CA GLU A 67 5.75 4.35 -8.00
C GLU A 67 6.66 3.89 -6.84
N HIS A 68 6.08 3.30 -5.79
CA HIS A 68 6.81 2.86 -4.61
C HIS A 68 7.08 1.34 -4.57
N VAL A 69 6.56 0.57 -5.53
CA VAL A 69 6.64 -0.90 -5.54
C VAL A 69 8.08 -1.41 -5.56
N ASP A 70 8.93 -0.87 -6.43
CA ASP A 70 10.34 -1.28 -6.51
C ASP A 70 11.16 -0.88 -5.28
N THR A 71 10.77 0.21 -4.61
CA THR A 71 11.39 0.64 -3.36
C THR A 71 11.01 -0.31 -2.23
N LEU A 72 9.71 -0.59 -2.07
CA LEU A 72 9.23 -1.53 -1.06
C LEU A 72 9.85 -2.93 -1.27
N ARG A 73 9.88 -3.43 -2.51
CA ARG A 73 10.47 -4.73 -2.84
C ARG A 73 11.92 -4.86 -2.40
N ARG A 74 12.74 -3.82 -2.63
CA ARG A 74 14.14 -3.79 -2.18
C ARG A 74 14.24 -3.75 -0.66
N GLN A 75 13.48 -2.88 0.00
CA GLN A 75 13.47 -2.79 1.47
C GLN A 75 13.07 -4.11 2.14
N LEU A 76 12.08 -4.82 1.60
CA LEU A 76 11.64 -6.12 2.11
C LEU A 76 12.67 -7.24 1.85
N ALA A 77 13.32 -7.21 0.69
CA ALA A 77 14.42 -8.13 0.40
C ALA A 77 15.60 -7.91 1.37
N ASP A 78 16.03 -6.66 1.59
CA ASP A 78 17.11 -6.34 2.53
C ASP A 78 16.75 -6.73 3.97
N LEU A 79 15.51 -6.43 4.38
CA LEU A 79 14.98 -6.77 5.71
C LEU A 79 15.02 -8.28 5.98
N SER A 80 14.70 -9.10 4.98
CA SER A 80 14.46 -10.53 5.15
C SER A 80 15.57 -11.42 4.62
N ARG A 81 16.63 -10.83 4.04
CA ARG A 81 17.65 -11.52 3.22
C ARG A 81 17.04 -12.22 2.00
N GLY A 82 16.10 -11.56 1.34
CA GLY A 82 15.47 -11.98 0.10
C GLY A 82 14.31 -12.98 0.26
N ARG A 83 13.87 -13.28 1.49
CA ARG A 83 12.78 -14.24 1.74
C ARG A 83 11.40 -13.66 1.47
N ILE A 84 11.17 -12.39 1.81
CA ILE A 84 9.88 -11.73 1.59
C ILE A 84 9.81 -11.32 0.12
N LEU A 85 8.82 -11.86 -0.58
CA LEU A 85 8.55 -11.57 -1.99
C LEU A 85 7.20 -10.86 -2.12
N LEU A 86 7.15 -9.90 -3.04
CA LEU A 86 5.95 -9.13 -3.33
C LEU A 86 5.27 -9.71 -4.58
N HIS A 87 4.05 -10.22 -4.42
CA HIS A 87 3.25 -10.79 -5.50
C HIS A 87 2.07 -9.89 -5.81
N LYS A 88 1.80 -9.59 -7.07
CA LYS A 88 0.63 -8.78 -7.43
C LYS A 88 -0.65 -9.57 -7.13
N ALA A 89 -1.65 -8.93 -6.51
CA ALA A 89 -2.95 -9.54 -6.33
C ALA A 89 -3.59 -9.76 -7.71
N LEU A 90 -4.14 -10.95 -7.94
CA LEU A 90 -4.93 -11.23 -9.15
C LEU A 90 -6.19 -10.36 -9.05
N THR A 91 -6.30 -9.37 -9.94
CA THR A 91 -7.55 -8.63 -10.12
C THR A 91 -8.39 -9.47 -11.07
N GLU A 92 -9.39 -10.18 -10.55
CA GLU A 92 -10.44 -10.81 -11.38
C GLU A 92 -11.32 -9.75 -12.07
#